data_AF-A0A4R4YC71-F1
#
_entry.id   AF-A0A4R4YC71-F1
#
_cell.length_a   1.000
_cell.length_b   1.000
_cell.length_c   1.000
_cell.angle_alpha   90.00
_cell.angle_beta   90.00
_cell.angle_gamma   90.00
#
_symmetry.space_group_name_H-M   'P 1'
#
loop_
_entity.id
_entity.type
_entity.pdbx_description
1 polymer ?
#
loop_
_entity_poly.entity_id
_entity_poly.type
_entity_poly.pdbx_seq_one_letter_code
_entity_poly.pdbx_strand_id
1 'polypeptide(L)'
;MPRRYPPEFRRKVLDLVAAGRPIAQIDHDLDISDQTIYSWRRQELIDTGQLPGITSTDHAELVAARRRIAELETGLAITRRPMSY
;
A
#
# COMPACT_ATOMS: atom_id res chain seq x y z
N MET A 1 8.25 -6.81 12.37
CA MET A 1 7.59 -6.16 11.22
C MET A 1 6.79 -7.22 10.48
N PRO A 2 5.51 -7.00 10.14
CA PRO A 2 4.78 -7.99 9.35
C PRO A 2 5.54 -8.22 8.05
N ARG A 3 5.73 -9.50 7.67
CA ARG A 3 6.35 -9.88 6.40
C ARG A 3 5.53 -9.25 5.27
N ARG A 4 6.07 -8.20 4.66
CA ARG A 4 5.48 -7.61 3.46
C ARG A 4 5.95 -8.44 2.28
N TYR A 5 5.00 -8.98 1.52
CA TYR A 5 5.31 -9.61 0.25
C TYR A 5 6.01 -8.60 -0.67
N PRO A 6 7.10 -8.99 -1.35
CA PRO A 6 7.75 -8.13 -2.33
C PRO A 6 6.77 -7.72 -3.45
N PRO A 7 6.90 -6.49 -4.01
CA PRO A 7 6.02 -6.03 -5.08
C PRO A 7 6.09 -6.92 -6.33
N GLU A 8 7.30 -7.40 -6.65
CA GLU A 8 7.57 -8.38 -7.70
C GLU A 8 6.74 -9.67 -7.53
N PHE A 9 6.65 -10.17 -6.30
CA PHE A 9 5.90 -11.38 -6.00
C PHE A 9 4.40 -11.16 -6.13
N ARG A 10 3.88 -10.05 -5.57
CA ARG A 10 2.49 -9.64 -5.76
C ARG A 10 2.14 -9.52 -7.25
N ARG A 11 3.03 -8.94 -8.07
CA ARG A 11 2.80 -8.79 -9.51
C ARG A 11 2.64 -10.15 -10.19
N LYS A 12 3.56 -11.09 -9.95
CA LYS A 12 3.48 -12.45 -10.49
C LYS A 12 2.19 -13.17 -10.09
N VAL A 13 1.75 -13.01 -8.84
CA VAL A 13 0.48 -13.58 -8.36
C VAL A 13 -0.70 -13.00 -9.14
N LEU A 14 -0.73 -11.68 -9.35
CA LEU A 14 -1.77 -11.02 -10.12
C LEU A 14 -1.74 -11.40 -11.60
N ASP A 15 -0.56 -11.59 -12.19
CA ASP A 15 -0.42 -12.07 -13.56
C ASP A 15 -1.02 -13.48 -13.73
N LEU A 16 -0.85 -14.37 -12.74
CA LEU A 16 -1.51 -15.69 -12.74
C LEU A 16 -3.04 -15.57 -12.66
N VAL A 17 -3.55 -14.66 -11.82
CA VAL A 17 -4.99 -14.40 -11.73
C VAL A 17 -5.53 -13.83 -13.05
N ALA A 18 -4.80 -12.91 -13.69
CA ALA A 18 -5.15 -12.34 -14.98
C ALA A 18 -5.13 -13.38 -16.11
N ALA A 19 -4.22 -14.36 -16.03
CA ALA A 19 -4.18 -15.52 -16.92
C ALA A 19 -5.34 -16.53 -16.69
N GLY A 20 -6.25 -16.24 -15.75
CA GLY A 20 -7.44 -17.03 -15.49
C GLY A 20 -7.25 -18.18 -14.49
N ARG A 21 -6.11 -18.27 -13.81
CA ARG A 21 -5.94 -19.30 -12.76
C ARG A 21 -6.88 -19.01 -11.58
N PRO A 22 -7.56 -20.03 -11.03
CA PRO A 22 -8.39 -19.87 -9.85
C PRO A 22 -7.58 -19.44 -8.63
N ILE A 23 -8.09 -18.46 -7.88
CA ILE A 23 -7.43 -17.95 -6.66
C ILE A 23 -7.19 -19.06 -5.64
N ALA A 24 -8.15 -19.98 -5.47
CA ALA A 24 -8.00 -21.12 -4.56
C ALA A 24 -6.83 -22.05 -4.92
N GLN A 25 -6.51 -22.18 -6.21
CA GLN A 25 -5.35 -22.96 -6.65
C GLN A 25 -4.04 -22.21 -6.37
N ILE A 26 -4.04 -20.89 -6.56
CA ILE A 26 -2.87 -20.05 -6.27
C ILE A 26 -2.58 -20.00 -4.78
N ASP A 27 -3.62 -19.91 -3.94
CA ASP A 27 -3.54 -19.98 -2.48
C ASP A 27 -2.87 -21.29 -2.03
N HIS A 28 -3.37 -22.43 -2.50
CA HIS A 28 -2.79 -23.74 -2.21
C HIS A 28 -1.34 -23.88 -2.70
N ASP A 29 -1.03 -23.41 -3.91
CA ASP A 29 0.29 -23.58 -4.52
C ASP A 29 1.37 -22.66 -3.90
N LEU A 30 0.99 -21.49 -3.39
CA LEU A 30 1.91 -20.47 -2.89
C LEU A 30 1.85 -20.25 -1.38
N ASP A 31 0.93 -20.92 -0.67
CA ASP A 31 0.65 -20.75 0.76
C ASP A 31 0.31 -19.28 1.10
N ILE A 32 -0.59 -18.68 0.31
CA ILE A 32 -1.06 -17.29 0.49
C ILE A 32 -2.58 -17.27 0.50
N SER A 33 -3.16 -16.89 1.65
CA SER A 33 -4.61 -16.77 1.77
C SER A 33 -5.25 -16.03 0.59
N ASP A 34 -6.29 -16.66 0.04
CA ASP A 34 -7.23 -16.11 -0.93
C ASP A 34 -7.59 -14.63 -0.67
N GLN A 35 -7.87 -14.24 0.57
CA GLN A 35 -8.24 -12.89 0.97
C GLN A 35 -7.13 -11.87 0.63
N THR A 36 -5.86 -12.25 0.78
CA THR A 36 -4.72 -11.41 0.40
C THR A 36 -4.70 -11.19 -1.11
N ILE A 37 -4.93 -12.24 -1.88
CA ILE A 37 -4.98 -12.20 -3.35
C ILE A 37 -6.15 -11.32 -3.83
N TYR A 38 -7.33 -11.45 -3.22
CA TYR A 38 -8.49 -10.61 -3.50
C TYR A 38 -8.21 -9.13 -3.21
N SER A 39 -7.56 -8.82 -2.08
CA SER A 39 -7.18 -7.45 -1.72
C SER A 39 -6.23 -6.85 -2.77
N TRP A 40 -5.23 -7.61 -3.21
CA TRP A 40 -4.29 -7.16 -4.23
C TRP A 40 -4.95 -6.91 -5.58
N ARG A 41 -5.85 -7.81 -6.00
CA ARG A 41 -6.60 -7.67 -7.24
C ARG A 41 -7.50 -6.44 -7.18
N ARG A 42 -8.22 -6.24 -6.07
CA ARG A 42 -9.06 -5.06 -5.89
C ARG A 42 -8.25 -3.76 -6.00
N GLN A 43 -7.09 -3.71 -5.36
CA GLN A 43 -6.23 -2.53 -5.45
C GLN A 43 -5.67 -2.31 -6.86
N GLU A 44 -5.34 -3.38 -7.61
CA GLU A 44 -4.92 -3.25 -9.02
C GLU A 44 -6.05 -2.67 -9.88
N LEU A 45 -7.29 -3.11 -9.67
CA LEU A 45 -8.45 -2.56 -10.37
C LEU A 45 -8.68 -1.08 -10.03
N ILE A 46 -8.40 -0.66 -8.79
CA ILE A 46 -8.43 0.76 -8.40
C ILE A 46 -7.30 1.52 -9.08
N ASP A 47 -6.07 1.00 -9.03
CA ASP A 47 -4.87 1.63 -9.59
C ASP A 47 -4.95 1.78 -11.13
N THR A 48 -5.70 0.89 -11.80
CA THR A 48 -5.98 0.94 -13.25
C THR A 48 -7.25 1.72 -13.61
N GLY A 49 -7.97 2.26 -12.62
CA GLY A 49 -9.18 3.05 -12.83
C GLY A 49 -10.43 2.24 -13.17
N GLN A 50 -10.39 0.91 -13.06
CA GLN A 50 -11.55 0.04 -13.28
C GLN A 50 -12.52 0.03 -12.09
N LEU A 51 -12.03 0.33 -10.88
CA LEU A 51 -12.85 0.49 -9.68
C LEU A 51 -12.60 1.85 -9.02
N PRO A 52 -13.63 2.46 -8.41
CA PRO A 52 -13.43 3.65 -7.59
C PRO A 52 -12.64 3.30 -6.32
N GLY A 53 -11.73 4.18 -5.92
CA GLY A 53 -10.94 4.04 -4.71
C GLY A 53 -9.73 4.97 -4.68
N ILE A 54 -8.96 4.91 -3.59
CA ILE A 54 -7.68 5.62 -3.47
C ILE A 54 -6.61 4.77 -4.13
N THR A 55 -5.89 5.34 -5.09
CA THR A 55 -4.81 4.63 -5.75
C THR A 55 -3.61 4.45 -4.81
N SER A 56 -2.78 3.45 -5.08
CA SER A 56 -1.54 3.22 -4.34
C SER A 56 -0.62 4.46 -4.38
N THR A 57 -0.66 5.22 -5.48
CA THR A 57 0.09 6.47 -5.67
C THR A 57 -0.47 7.58 -4.78
N ASP A 58 -1.77 7.86 -4.84
CA ASP A 58 -2.40 8.90 -4.03
C ASP A 58 -2.21 8.64 -2.53
N HIS A 59 -2.29 7.36 -2.14
CA HIS A 59 -2.01 6.97 -0.76
C HIS A 59 -0.55 7.24 -0.37
N ALA A 60 0.41 6.96 -1.26
CA ALA A 60 1.82 7.23 -1.00
C ALA A 60 2.09 8.73 -0.84
N GLU A 61 1.49 9.56 -1.69
CA GLU A 61 1.57 11.02 -1.60
C GLU A 61 0.95 11.54 -0.31
N LEU A 62 -0.22 11.02 0.08
CA LEU A 62 -0.87 11.38 1.34
C LEU A 62 0.01 11.05 2.56
N VAL A 63 0.68 9.89 2.55
CA VAL A 63 1.61 9.50 3.61
C VAL A 63 2.84 10.41 3.64
N ALA A 64 3.41 10.75 2.48
CA ALA A 64 4.55 11.66 2.39
C ALA A 64 4.18 13.07 2.90
N ALA A 65 3.03 13.58 2.51
CA ALA A 65 2.52 14.87 2.97
C ALA A 65 2.31 14.89 4.49
N ARG A 66 1.68 13.85 5.07
CA ARG A 66 1.49 13.73 6.52
C ARG A 66 2.81 13.69 7.28
N ARG A 67 3.82 12.98 6.76
CA ARG A 67 5.17 12.98 7.35
C ARG A 67 5.78 14.37 7.33
N ARG A 68 5.68 15.08 6.20
CA ARG A 68 6.22 16.43 6.07
C ARG A 68 5.55 17.41 7.04
N ILE A 69 4.23 17.31 7.22
CA ILE A 69 3.50 18.13 8.19
C ILE A 69 4.03 17.86 9.61
N ALA A 70 4.14 16.60 10.02
CA ALA A 70 4.65 16.24 11.34
C ALA A 70 6.09 16.74 11.59
N GLU A 71 6.96 16.66 10.59
CA GLU A 71 8.32 17.22 10.63
C GLU A 71 8.30 18.74 10.86
N LEU A 72 7.46 19.45 10.09
CA LEU A 72 7.33 20.91 10.19
C LEU A 72 6.75 21.34 11.55
N GLU A 73 5.72 20.64 12.04
CA GLU A 73 5.13 20.89 13.36
C GLU A 73 6.16 20.68 14.48
N THR A 74 6.98 19.63 14.37
CA THR A 74 8.08 19.37 15.31
C THR A 74 9.12 20.48 15.27
N GLY A 75 9.53 20.92 14.07
CA GLY A 75 10.47 22.02 13.90
C GLY A 75 9.95 23.35 14.48
N LEU A 76 8.67 23.66 14.25
CA LEU A 76 8.03 24.86 14.82
C LEU A 76 7.94 24.79 16.35
N ALA A 77 7.66 23.61 16.92
CA ALA A 77 7.60 23.44 18.37
C ALA A 77 8.95 23.69 19.05
N ILE A 78 10.05 23.34 18.38
CA ILE A 78 11.41 23.63 18.87
C ILE A 78 11.68 25.14 18.81
N THR A 79 11.36 25.80 17.69
CA THR A 79 11.63 27.23 17.49
C THR A 79 10.72 28.14 18.33
N ARG A 80 9.48 27.73 18.61
CA ARG A 80 8.53 28.50 19.44
C ARG A 80 8.73 28.32 20.94
N ARG A 81 9.71 27.53 21.38
CA ARG A 81 10.04 27.46 22.80
C ARG A 81 10.57 28.84 23.22
N PRO A 82 9.90 29.56 24.12
CA PRO A 82 10.35 30.89 24.51
C PRO A 82 11.77 30.75 25.07
N MET A 83 12.75 31.38 24.43
CA MET A 83 14.02 31.67 25.07
C MET A 83 13.71 32.64 26.20
N SER A 84 13.54 32.11 27.40
CA SER A 84 13.51 32.89 28.62
C SER A 84 14.86 33.63 28.72
N TYR A 85 14.81 34.96 28.70
CA TYR A 85 15.91 35.85 29.06
C TYR A 85 15.65 36.40 30.47
#